data_AF-A0AAP8T2X2-F1
#
_entry.id   AF-A0AAP8T2X2-F1
#
_cell.length_a   1.000
_cell.length_b   1.000
_cell.length_c   1.000
_cell.angle_alpha   90.00
_cell.angle_beta   90.00
_cell.angle_gamma   90.00
#
_symmetry.space_group_name_H-M   'P 1'
#
loop_
_entity.id
_entity.type
_entity.pdbx_description
1 polymer ?
#
loop_
_entity_poly.entity_id
_entity_poly.type
_entity_poly.pdbx_seq_one_letter_code
_entity_poly.pdbx_strand_id
1 'polypeptide(L)'
;TAYAEWEAVMPYVGIITADSEFLDWVAVTESRDWGWLAVSCATQEALVEHLRSLTHVLMPNGNAVFFRYWDGRYVLPILQSAEVNAAQLMPVIGRCLINGQPLDIGGSALKSARVFPWWEVSESLLNHLATESATTHINNLLKWLSEDRP
;
A
#
# COMPACT_ATOMS: atom_id res chain seq x y z
N THR A 1 -12.83 2.38 19.06
CA THR A 1 -13.40 2.89 17.78
C THR A 1 -14.09 1.74 17.07
N ALA A 2 -14.83 1.96 15.97
CA ALA A 2 -15.49 0.88 15.21
C ALA A 2 -14.53 -0.21 14.67
N TYR A 3 -13.22 0.01 14.78
CA TYR A 3 -12.15 -0.90 14.34
C TYR A 3 -11.30 -1.43 15.50
N ALA A 4 -11.75 -1.29 16.74
CA ALA A 4 -10.99 -1.77 17.92
C ALA A 4 -10.76 -3.30 17.88
N GLU A 5 -11.69 -4.05 17.27
CA GLU A 5 -11.63 -5.52 17.15
C GLU A 5 -10.83 -5.98 15.90
N TRP A 6 -10.24 -5.06 15.12
CA TRP A 6 -9.61 -5.39 13.83
C TRP A 6 -8.12 -5.73 13.94
N GLU A 7 -7.61 -6.02 15.15
CA GLU A 7 -6.18 -6.30 15.39
C GLU A 7 -5.61 -7.39 14.47
N ALA A 8 -6.39 -8.42 14.15
CA ALA A 8 -5.97 -9.52 13.30
C ALA A 8 -5.76 -9.13 11.81
N VAL A 9 -6.31 -8.00 11.37
CA VAL A 9 -6.24 -7.54 9.97
C VAL A 9 -5.49 -6.22 9.80
N MET A 10 -4.88 -5.72 10.88
CA MET A 10 -4.03 -4.53 10.81
C MET A 10 -2.70 -4.85 10.15
N PRO A 11 -2.14 -3.93 9.34
CA PRO A 11 -0.80 -4.10 8.81
C PRO A 11 0.22 -4.00 9.95
N TYR A 12 1.13 -4.98 10.02
CA TYR A 12 2.26 -4.99 10.94
C TYR A 12 3.54 -4.56 10.22
N VAL A 13 4.38 -3.80 10.91
CA VAL A 13 5.70 -3.38 10.42
C VAL A 13 6.75 -4.02 11.31
N GLY A 14 7.47 -5.01 10.77
CA GLY A 14 8.58 -5.70 11.44
C GLY A 14 9.92 -5.32 10.82
N ILE A 15 10.96 -5.21 11.65
CA ILE A 15 12.34 -5.09 11.18
C ILE A 15 12.88 -6.50 10.90
N ILE A 16 13.47 -6.67 9.73
CA ILE A 16 14.12 -7.90 9.32
C ILE A 16 15.62 -7.62 9.22
N THR A 17 16.42 -8.46 9.87
CA THR A 17 17.89 -8.38 9.79
C THR A 17 18.37 -8.94 8.45
N ALA A 18 19.52 -8.47 7.97
CA ALA A 18 20.06 -8.87 6.68
C ALA A 18 20.44 -10.36 6.58
N ASP A 19 20.59 -11.03 7.73
CA ASP A 19 20.92 -12.45 7.89
C ASP A 19 19.70 -13.31 8.28
N SER A 20 18.48 -12.76 8.20
CA SER A 20 17.27 -13.50 8.55
C SER A 20 16.97 -14.60 7.53
N GLU A 21 16.70 -15.82 8.01
CA GLU A 21 16.20 -16.95 7.20
C GLU A 21 14.91 -16.60 6.43
N PHE A 22 14.17 -15.60 6.88
CA PHE A 22 13.01 -15.09 6.15
C PHE A 22 13.40 -14.57 4.76
N LEU A 23 14.56 -13.93 4.61
CA LEU A 23 15.02 -13.43 3.31
C LEU A 23 15.38 -14.58 2.37
N ASP A 24 15.90 -15.70 2.89
CA ASP A 24 16.14 -16.91 2.11
C ASP A 24 14.82 -17.50 1.61
N TRP A 25 13.80 -17.57 2.47
CA TRP A 25 12.46 -17.98 2.07
C TRP A 25 11.85 -17.05 1.00
N VAL A 26 11.95 -15.73 1.18
CA VAL A 26 11.46 -14.75 0.20
C VAL A 26 12.15 -14.92 -1.16
N ALA A 27 13.43 -15.29 -1.18
CA ALA A 27 14.17 -15.48 -2.42
C ALA A 27 13.70 -16.69 -3.27
N VAL A 28 13.09 -17.69 -2.64
CA VAL A 28 12.70 -18.96 -3.30
C VAL A 28 11.20 -19.22 -3.35
N THR A 29 10.41 -18.49 -2.57
CA THR A 29 8.96 -18.72 -2.47
C THR A 29 8.22 -18.37 -3.75
N GLU A 30 7.25 -19.20 -4.14
CA GLU A 30 6.32 -18.90 -5.22
C GLU A 30 5.13 -18.04 -4.74
N SER A 31 4.90 -17.96 -3.42
CA SER A 31 3.84 -17.14 -2.83
C SER A 31 4.15 -15.65 -2.98
N ARG A 32 3.16 -14.88 -3.43
CA ARG A 32 3.31 -13.44 -3.75
C ARG A 32 2.46 -12.52 -2.86
N ASP A 33 1.63 -13.06 -1.98
CA ASP A 33 0.57 -12.36 -1.26
C ASP A 33 0.78 -12.28 0.26
N TRP A 34 2.02 -12.49 0.72
CA TRP A 34 2.41 -12.45 2.12
C TRP A 34 2.70 -11.04 2.66
N GLY A 35 2.61 -10.02 1.80
CA GLY A 35 2.98 -8.64 2.10
C GLY A 35 4.06 -8.12 1.14
N TRP A 36 4.94 -7.26 1.63
CA TRP A 36 6.05 -6.74 0.84
C TRP A 36 7.19 -6.23 1.74
N LEU A 37 8.39 -6.11 1.18
CA LEU A 37 9.59 -5.62 1.86
C LEU A 37 9.95 -4.21 1.41
N ALA A 38 10.53 -3.45 2.31
CA ALA A 38 11.02 -2.10 2.06
C ALA A 38 12.41 -1.91 2.65
N VAL A 39 13.25 -1.13 1.97
CA VAL A 39 14.48 -0.58 2.53
C VAL A 39 14.26 0.90 2.79
N SER A 40 14.51 1.32 4.03
CA SER A 40 14.33 2.70 4.49
C SER A 40 15.55 3.14 5.30
N CYS A 41 15.92 4.41 5.18
CA CYS A 41 16.88 5.07 6.07
C CYS A 41 16.20 5.82 7.22
N ALA A 42 14.87 5.82 7.28
CA ALA A 42 14.10 6.47 8.34
C ALA A 42 14.08 5.60 9.61
N THR A 43 13.76 6.19 10.76
CA THR A 43 13.48 5.40 11.97
C THR A 43 12.19 4.59 11.80
N GLN A 44 12.05 3.51 12.58
CA GLN A 44 10.84 2.68 12.53
C GLN A 44 9.59 3.50 12.88
N GLU A 45 9.70 4.43 13.83
CA GLU A 45 8.61 5.31 14.23
C GLU A 45 8.17 6.21 13.07
N ALA A 46 9.12 6.85 12.38
CA ALA A 46 8.84 7.72 11.24
C ALA A 46 8.23 6.96 10.05
N LEU A 47 8.66 5.71 9.83
CA LEU A 47 8.07 4.80 8.84
C LEU A 47 6.64 4.43 9.20
N VAL A 48 6.41 4.01 10.45
CA VAL A 48 5.08 3.61 10.95
C VAL A 48 4.12 4.79 10.93
N GLU A 49 4.55 5.99 11.35
CA GLU A 49 3.73 7.21 11.28
C GLU A 49 3.34 7.54 9.84
N HIS A 50 4.28 7.41 8.90
CA HIS A 50 4.01 7.64 7.49
C HIS A 50 2.99 6.64 6.93
N LEU A 51 3.23 5.34 7.13
CA LEU A 51 2.31 4.29 6.67
C LEU A 51 0.93 4.43 7.31
N ARG A 52 0.86 4.80 8.60
CA ARG A 52 -0.41 5.12 9.28
C ARG A 52 -1.12 6.29 8.60
N SER A 53 -0.39 7.32 8.18
CA SER A 53 -0.97 8.47 7.48
C SER A 53 -1.60 8.13 6.12
N LEU A 54 -1.22 6.99 5.53
CA LEU A 54 -1.75 6.49 4.27
C LEU A 54 -2.93 5.53 4.43
N THR A 55 -3.36 5.21 5.65
CA THR A 55 -4.48 4.26 5.86
C THR A 55 -5.81 4.76 5.28
N HIS A 56 -5.97 6.07 5.12
CA HIS A 56 -7.08 6.69 4.42
C HIS A 56 -6.60 7.62 3.32
N VAL A 57 -7.32 7.61 2.20
CA VAL A 57 -7.08 8.46 1.03
C VAL A 57 -8.37 9.12 0.59
N LEU A 58 -8.25 10.24 -0.11
CA LEU A 58 -9.38 10.96 -0.69
C LEU A 58 -9.63 10.47 -2.12
N MET A 59 -10.87 10.10 -2.40
CA MET A 59 -11.36 9.82 -3.75
C MET A 59 -11.69 11.14 -4.47
N PRO A 60 -11.76 11.17 -5.81
CA PRO A 60 -12.10 12.39 -6.57
C PRO A 60 -13.42 13.06 -6.16
N ASN A 61 -14.37 12.28 -5.63
CA ASN A 61 -15.64 12.79 -5.13
C ASN A 61 -15.58 13.34 -3.69
N GLY A 62 -14.39 13.43 -3.08
CA GLY A 62 -14.16 13.92 -1.73
C GLY A 62 -14.37 12.88 -0.62
N ASN A 63 -14.80 11.65 -0.95
CA ASN A 63 -14.98 10.61 0.06
C ASN A 63 -13.64 10.06 0.53
N ALA A 64 -13.49 9.91 1.85
CA ALA A 64 -12.36 9.20 2.44
C ALA A 64 -12.61 7.68 2.39
N VAL A 65 -11.65 6.92 1.87
CA VAL A 65 -11.73 5.45 1.80
C VAL A 65 -10.46 4.81 2.38
N PHE A 66 -10.57 3.57 2.84
CA PHE A 66 -9.41 2.80 3.28
C PHE A 66 -8.48 2.49 2.12
N PHE A 67 -7.21 2.81 2.28
CA PHE A 67 -6.18 2.45 1.32
C PHE A 67 -5.36 1.27 1.85
N ARG A 68 -5.57 0.11 1.23
CA ARG A 68 -4.92 -1.15 1.58
C ARG A 68 -3.50 -1.23 1.00
N TYR A 69 -2.64 -0.27 1.35
CA TYR A 69 -1.27 -0.19 0.82
C TYR A 69 -0.41 -1.42 1.15
N TRP A 70 -0.78 -2.22 2.15
CA TRP A 70 -0.06 -3.44 2.51
C TRP A 70 -0.35 -4.62 1.57
N ASP A 71 -1.41 -4.54 0.77
CA ASP A 71 -1.75 -5.55 -0.21
C ASP A 71 -1.11 -5.19 -1.56
N GLY A 72 -0.08 -5.94 -1.92
CA GLY A 72 0.74 -5.71 -3.10
C GLY A 72 -0.05 -5.69 -4.42
N ARG A 73 -1.22 -6.34 -4.47
CA ARG A 73 -2.10 -6.33 -5.65
C ARG A 73 -2.67 -4.95 -5.96
N TYR A 74 -2.81 -4.09 -4.95
CA TYR A 74 -3.31 -2.73 -5.13
C TYR A 74 -2.18 -1.70 -5.17
N VAL A 75 -1.20 -1.82 -4.26
CA VAL A 75 -0.16 -0.78 -4.14
C VAL A 75 0.86 -0.84 -5.29
N LEU A 76 1.18 -2.02 -5.83
CA LEU A 76 2.19 -2.14 -6.88
C LEU A 76 1.75 -1.42 -8.18
N PRO A 77 0.54 -1.64 -8.73
CA PRO A 77 0.06 -0.90 -9.89
C PRO A 77 0.04 0.62 -9.67
N ILE A 78 -0.35 1.06 -8.46
CA ILE A 78 -0.36 2.48 -8.09
C ILE A 78 1.05 3.07 -8.16
N LEU A 79 2.05 2.40 -7.58
CA LEU A 79 3.43 2.90 -7.56
C LEU A 79 4.14 2.83 -8.92
N GLN A 80 3.66 1.99 -9.84
CA GLN A 80 4.18 1.88 -11.20
C GLN A 80 3.50 2.84 -12.19
N SER A 81 2.34 3.38 -11.83
CA SER A 81 1.61 4.30 -12.69
C SER A 81 2.36 5.62 -12.88
N ALA A 82 2.43 6.09 -14.13
CA ALA A 82 2.98 7.39 -14.47
C ALA A 82 2.21 8.57 -13.83
N GLU A 83 0.96 8.33 -13.40
CA GLU A 83 0.12 9.31 -12.70
C GLU A 83 0.55 9.54 -11.25
N VAL A 84 1.43 8.68 -10.71
CA VAL A 84 1.85 8.72 -9.31
C VAL A 84 3.34 8.97 -9.21
N ASN A 85 3.70 10.01 -8.46
CA ASN A 85 5.07 10.16 -8.01
C ASN A 85 5.31 9.27 -6.77
N ALA A 86 5.86 8.08 -6.99
CA ALA A 86 6.14 7.11 -5.93
C ALA A 86 7.02 7.69 -4.80
N ALA A 87 8.01 8.53 -5.14
CA ALA A 87 8.88 9.19 -4.15
C ALA A 87 8.14 10.21 -3.28
N GLN A 88 7.05 10.80 -3.78
CA GLN A 88 6.18 11.69 -2.99
C GLN A 88 5.15 10.92 -2.18
N LEU A 89 4.66 9.79 -2.71
CA LEU A 89 3.70 8.94 -2.00
C LEU A 89 4.37 8.19 -0.86
N MET A 90 5.57 7.65 -1.08
CA MET A 90 6.34 6.82 -0.16
C MET A 90 7.74 7.41 0.13
N PRO A 91 7.85 8.66 0.61
CA PRO A 91 9.12 9.41 0.73
C PRO A 91 10.17 8.78 1.65
N VAL A 92 9.75 7.92 2.57
CA VAL A 92 10.63 7.24 3.53
C VAL A 92 11.15 5.90 3.00
N ILE A 93 10.68 5.44 1.83
CA ILE A 93 11.09 4.16 1.25
C ILE A 93 12.07 4.46 0.11
N GLY A 94 13.23 3.82 0.14
CA GLY A 94 14.22 3.90 -0.95
C GLY A 94 13.88 2.93 -2.07
N ARG A 95 13.65 1.67 -1.72
CA ARG A 95 13.28 0.60 -2.65
C ARG A 95 12.41 -0.44 -1.94
N CYS A 96 11.62 -1.18 -2.69
CA CYS A 96 10.76 -2.22 -2.16
C CYS A 96 10.75 -3.48 -3.05
N LEU A 97 10.28 -4.58 -2.46
CA LEU A 97 9.96 -5.83 -3.16
C LEU A 97 8.49 -6.13 -2.90
N ILE A 98 7.65 -5.97 -3.91
CA ILE A 98 6.19 -6.14 -3.80
C ILE A 98 5.76 -7.25 -4.76
N ASN A 99 5.13 -8.31 -4.26
CA ASN A 99 4.67 -9.46 -5.05
C ASN A 99 5.77 -10.05 -5.98
N GLY A 100 7.02 -10.06 -5.51
CA GLY A 100 8.18 -10.54 -6.27
C GLY A 100 8.76 -9.55 -7.29
N GLN A 101 8.23 -8.33 -7.39
CA GLN A 101 8.73 -7.27 -8.27
C GLN A 101 9.57 -6.26 -7.47
N PRO A 102 10.87 -6.07 -7.80
CA PRO A 102 11.66 -5.00 -7.22
C PRO A 102 11.26 -3.65 -7.81
N LEU A 103 11.10 -2.64 -6.96
CA LEU A 103 10.80 -1.27 -7.37
C LEU A 103 11.71 -0.28 -6.64
N ASP A 104 12.32 0.62 -7.42
CA ASP A 104 13.04 1.77 -6.89
C ASP A 104 12.07 2.94 -6.70
N ILE A 105 11.98 3.43 -5.48
CA ILE A 105 11.10 4.55 -5.10
C ILE A 105 11.90 5.86 -5.13
N GLY A 106 13.23 5.81 -5.05
CA GLY A 106 14.11 6.98 -5.10
C GLY A 106 14.12 7.82 -3.81
N GLY A 107 13.66 7.27 -2.67
CA GLY A 107 13.70 7.81 -1.30
C GLY A 107 14.08 9.29 -1.16
N SER A 108 13.09 10.15 -0.89
CA SER A 108 13.26 11.61 -1.04
C SER A 108 13.71 12.34 0.25
N ALA A 109 13.87 11.63 1.38
CA ALA A 109 14.20 12.22 2.70
C ALA A 109 13.27 13.38 3.14
N LEU A 110 12.05 13.44 2.59
CA LEU A 110 11.05 14.44 2.93
C LEU A 110 10.45 14.15 4.32
N LYS A 111 10.16 15.20 5.09
CA LYS A 111 9.41 15.10 6.35
C LYS A 111 8.10 14.34 6.09
N SER A 112 7.96 13.19 6.73
CA SER A 112 6.95 12.19 6.42
C SER A 112 5.63 12.34 7.17
N ALA A 113 5.61 13.19 8.21
CA ALA A 113 4.43 13.41 9.03
C ALA A 113 3.41 14.29 8.30
N ARG A 114 2.40 13.64 7.70
CA ARG A 114 1.20 14.27 7.16
C ARG A 114 -0.01 13.79 7.97
N VAL A 115 -0.96 14.68 8.22
CA VAL A 115 -2.24 14.32 8.88
C VAL A 115 -3.12 13.62 7.83
N PHE A 116 -3.67 12.45 8.15
CA PHE A 116 -4.55 11.72 7.24
C PHE A 116 -5.99 12.24 7.25
N PRO A 117 -6.75 12.09 6.15
CA PRO A 117 -6.29 11.70 4.82
C PRO A 117 -5.64 12.88 4.08
N TRP A 118 -4.52 12.63 3.39
CA TRP A 118 -3.79 13.69 2.66
C TRP A 118 -3.54 13.38 1.20
N TRP A 119 -3.53 12.10 0.81
CA TRP A 119 -3.30 11.72 -0.57
C TRP A 119 -4.64 11.64 -1.30
N GLU A 120 -4.74 12.37 -2.41
CA GLU A 120 -5.89 12.35 -3.30
C GLU A 120 -5.59 11.45 -4.49
N VAL A 121 -6.48 10.49 -4.73
CA VAL A 121 -6.41 9.59 -5.88
C VAL A 121 -7.00 10.32 -7.06
N SER A 122 -6.22 10.51 -8.14
CA SER A 122 -6.72 11.20 -9.34
C SER A 122 -7.70 10.31 -10.13
N GLU A 123 -8.62 10.94 -10.86
CA GLU A 123 -9.49 10.22 -11.80
C GLU A 123 -8.69 9.51 -12.90
N SER A 124 -7.58 10.11 -13.36
CA SER A 124 -6.69 9.51 -14.35
C SER A 124 -6.09 8.20 -13.85
N LEU A 125 -5.63 8.17 -12.59
CA LEU A 125 -5.10 6.98 -11.95
C LEU A 125 -6.18 5.89 -11.83
N LEU A 126 -7.39 6.24 -11.39
CA LEU A 126 -8.49 5.27 -11.29
C LEU A 126 -8.84 4.65 -12.64
N ASN A 127 -8.92 5.48 -13.70
CA ASN A 127 -9.19 5.01 -15.05
C ASN A 127 -8.07 4.07 -15.53
N HIS A 128 -6.81 4.42 -15.28
CA HIS A 128 -5.67 3.57 -15.61
C HIS A 128 -5.73 2.22 -14.89
N LEU A 129 -5.93 2.21 -13.57
CA LEU A 129 -6.04 0.99 -12.77
C LEU A 129 -7.22 0.11 -13.21
N ALA A 130 -8.35 0.72 -13.60
CA ALA A 130 -9.50 -0.01 -14.11
C ALA A 130 -9.22 -0.73 -15.45
N THR A 131 -8.31 -0.19 -16.28
CA THR A 131 -7.89 -0.86 -17.52
C THR A 131 -6.93 -2.02 -17.28
N GLU A 132 -6.11 -1.96 -16.23
CA GLU A 132 -5.15 -3.01 -15.91
C GLU A 132 -5.79 -4.22 -15.23
N SER A 133 -6.82 -4.01 -14.40
CA SER A 133 -7.53 -5.10 -13.74
C SER A 133 -8.97 -4.78 -13.36
N ALA A 134 -9.89 -5.61 -13.84
CA ALA A 134 -11.29 -5.58 -13.41
C ALA A 134 -11.51 -6.17 -12.00
N THR A 135 -10.49 -6.78 -11.37
CA THR A 135 -10.64 -7.51 -10.12
C THR A 135 -11.19 -6.65 -8.98
N THR A 136 -10.69 -5.43 -8.80
CA THR A 136 -11.18 -4.50 -7.76
C THR A 136 -12.66 -4.16 -7.98
N HIS A 137 -13.03 -3.88 -9.23
CA HIS A 137 -14.40 -3.57 -9.60
C HIS A 137 -15.34 -4.76 -9.38
N ILE A 138 -14.91 -5.96 -9.79
CA ILE A 138 -15.66 -7.21 -9.58
C ILE A 138 -15.83 -7.49 -8.08
N ASN A 139 -14.78 -7.37 -7.27
CA ASN A 139 -14.84 -7.59 -5.83
C ASN A 139 -15.80 -6.61 -5.14
N ASN A 140 -15.77 -5.33 -5.53
CA ASN A 140 -16.68 -4.32 -5.00
C ASN A 140 -18.13 -4.59 -5.40
N LEU A 141 -18.39 -4.99 -6.65
CA LEU A 141 -19.72 -5.36 -7.12
C LEU A 141 -20.25 -6.61 -6.42
N LEU A 142 -19.42 -7.65 -6.25
CA LEU A 142 -19.80 -8.87 -5.54
C LEU A 142 -20.11 -8.57 -4.07
N LYS A 143 -19.30 -7.74 -3.41
CA LYS A 143 -19.56 -7.28 -2.05
C LYS A 143 -20.89 -6.53 -1.97
N TRP A 144 -21.11 -5.56 -2.85
CA TRP A 144 -22.37 -4.82 -2.89
C TRP A 144 -23.58 -5.73 -3.12
N LEU A 145 -23.50 -6.68 -4.05
CA LEU A 145 -24.56 -7.67 -4.29
C LEU A 145 -24.85 -8.53 -3.05
N SER A 146 -23.81 -8.94 -2.31
CA SER A 146 -23.98 -9.73 -1.09
C SER A 146 -24.58 -8.94 0.08
N GLU A 147 -24.35 -7.63 0.11
CA GLU A 147 -24.87 -6.74 1.15
C GLU A 147 -26.32 -6.30 0.85
N ASP A 148 -26.70 -6.13 -0.41
CA ASP A 148 -28.01 -5.61 -0.85
C ASP A 148 -29.03 -6.72 -1.22
N ARG A 149 -28.57 -7.98 -1.37
CA ARG A 149 -29.42 -9.17 -1.58
C ARG A 149 -28.90 -10.37 -0.78
N PRO A 150 -29.32 -10.54 0.48
CA PRO A 150 -28.94 -11.69 1.30
C PRO A 150 -29.55 -13.02 0.79
#